data_AF-A0A8J6TIX9-F1
#
_entry.id   AF-A0A8J6TIX9-F1
#
_cell.length_a   1.000
_cell.length_b   1.000
_cell.length_c   1.000
_cell.angle_alpha   90.00
_cell.angle_beta   90.00
_cell.angle_gamma   90.00
#
_symmetry.space_group_name_H-M   'P 1'
#
loop_
_entity.id
_entity.type
_entity.pdbx_description
1 polymer ?
#
loop_
_entity_poly.entity_id
_entity_poly.type
_entity_poly.pdbx_seq_one_letter_code
_entity_poly.pdbx_strand_id
1 'polypeptide(L)' 'MGFTRPTMPPRATYTRLARGATLGQPHDAAQQKRVLEATLTLLAQDAPLKPVKLNEMKPK' A
#
# COMPACT_ATOMS: atom_id res chain seq x y z
N MET A 1 14.84 10.73 -24.62
CA MET A 1 14.69 9.84 -23.44
C MET A 1 13.87 10.58 -22.40
N GLY A 2 12.72 10.04 -22.00
CA GLY A 2 11.91 10.63 -20.93
C GLY A 2 12.55 10.37 -19.58
N PHE A 3 12.95 11.43 -18.88
CA PHE A 3 13.31 11.35 -17.46
C PHE A 3 12.02 11.41 -16.64
N THR A 4 11.52 10.25 -16.22
CA THR A 4 10.63 10.19 -15.06
C THR A 4 11.50 10.49 -13.84
N ARG A 5 11.65 11.77 -13.48
CA ARG A 5 12.14 12.09 -12.14
C ARG A 5 11.17 11.38 -11.19
N PRO A 6 11.59 10.40 -10.36
CA PRO A 6 10.67 9.76 -9.44
C PRO A 6 10.08 10.90 -8.62
N THR A 7 8.81 11.19 -8.88
CA THR A 7 8.04 12.18 -8.14
C THR A 7 8.06 11.63 -6.73
N MET A 8 9.03 12.01 -5.89
CA MET A 8 9.19 11.52 -4.53
C MET A 8 7.98 12.01 -3.77
N PRO A 9 6.88 11.24 -3.75
CA PRO A 9 5.66 11.78 -3.25
C PRO A 9 5.84 11.84 -1.73
N PRO A 10 5.21 12.81 -1.05
CA PRO A 10 5.32 12.93 0.39
C PRO A 10 4.96 11.62 1.12
N ARG A 11 4.20 10.71 0.47
CA ARG A 11 3.96 9.33 0.91
C ARG A 11 3.91 8.39 -0.29
N ALA A 12 4.44 7.18 -0.15
CA ALA A 12 4.32 6.11 -1.14
C ALA A 12 4.07 4.76 -0.43
N THR A 13 3.07 4.02 -0.91
CA THR A 13 2.76 2.67 -0.42
C THR A 13 2.92 1.69 -1.56
N TYR A 14 3.72 0.64 -1.35
CA TYR A 14 3.91 -0.44 -2.31
C TYR A 14 3.23 -1.69 -1.79
N THR A 15 2.39 -2.30 -2.62
CA THR A 15 1.63 -3.52 -2.30
C THR A 15 2.19 -4.71 -3.08
N ARG A 16 1.97 -5.93 -2.58
CA ARG A 16 2.31 -7.18 -3.29
C ARG A 16 1.12 -7.81 -4.01
N LEU A 17 0.03 -7.07 -4.15
CA LEU A 17 -1.19 -7.55 -4.76
C LEU A 17 -1.01 -7.78 -6.26
N ALA A 18 -1.82 -8.70 -6.80
CA ALA A 18 -1.90 -8.89 -8.25
C ALA A 18 -2.34 -7.59 -8.95
N ARG A 19 -1.96 -7.42 -10.22
CA ARG A 19 -2.42 -6.27 -11.01
C ARG A 19 -3.95 -6.20 -11.00
N GLY A 20 -4.48 -5.00 -10.77
CA GLY A 20 -5.93 -4.75 -10.67
C GLY A 20 -6.52 -4.97 -9.27
N ALA A 21 -5.76 -5.51 -8.31
CA ALA A 21 -6.20 -5.63 -6.92
C ALA A 21 -5.70 -4.44 -6.08
N THR A 22 -6.64 -3.68 -5.52
CA THR A 22 -6.35 -2.45 -4.75
C THR A 22 -6.37 -2.67 -3.24
N LEU A 23 -7.13 -3.66 -2.75
CA LEU A 23 -7.44 -3.80 -1.32
C LEU A 23 -7.25 -5.22 -0.77
N GLY A 24 -6.40 -6.07 -1.33
CA GLY A 24 -6.28 -7.48 -0.92
C GLY A 24 -6.72 -8.45 -2.02
N GLN A 25 -6.77 -9.74 -1.70
CA GLN A 25 -7.31 -10.78 -2.58
C GLN A 25 -8.83 -10.61 -2.76
N PRO A 26 -9.37 -10.91 -3.95
CA PRO A 26 -10.82 -10.98 -4.14
C PRO A 26 -11.47 -11.93 -3.12
N HIS A 27 -12.62 -11.52 -2.59
CA HIS A 27 -13.42 -12.31 -1.64
C HIS A 27 -12.79 -12.62 -0.27
N ASP A 28 -11.58 -12.15 0.03
CA ASP A 28 -10.99 -12.25 1.39
C ASP A 28 -11.25 -10.95 2.19
N ALA A 29 -12.48 -10.77 2.67
CA ALA A 29 -12.89 -9.57 3.40
C ALA A 29 -12.02 -9.31 4.66
N ALA A 30 -11.52 -10.37 5.31
CA ALA A 30 -10.68 -10.26 6.50
C ALA A 30 -9.28 -9.71 6.16
N GLN A 31 -8.67 -10.16 5.07
CA GLN A 31 -7.46 -9.56 4.54
C GLN A 31 -7.72 -8.13 4.08
N GLN A 32 -8.81 -7.90 3.35
CA GLN A 32 -9.12 -6.58 2.81
C GLN A 32 -9.26 -5.52 3.89
N LYS A 33 -9.96 -5.85 4.98
CA LYS A 33 -10.09 -4.99 6.15
C LYS A 33 -8.73 -4.64 6.77
N ARG A 34 -7.84 -5.63 6.96
CA ARG A 34 -6.49 -5.40 7.52
C ARG A 34 -5.64 -4.46 6.65
N VAL A 35 -5.70 -4.64 5.32
CA VAL A 35 -4.97 -3.79 4.37
C VAL A 35 -5.52 -2.37 4.39
N LEU A 36 -6.85 -2.22 4.46
CA LEU A 36 -7.51 -0.93 4.57
C LEU A 36 -7.11 -0.20 5.85
N GLU A 37 -7.20 -0.84 7.01
CA GLU A 37 -6.85 -0.25 8.31
C GLU A 37 -5.37 0.15 8.38
N ALA A 38 -4.46 -0.67 7.86
CA ALA A 38 -3.04 -0.34 7.76
C ALA A 38 -2.80 0.88 6.87
N THR A 39 -3.54 0.98 5.75
CA THR A 39 -3.44 2.11 4.82
C THR A 39 -3.97 3.40 5.45
N LEU A 40 -5.10 3.35 6.14
CA LEU A 40 -5.67 4.50 6.86
C LEU A 40 -4.72 4.97 7.98
N THR A 41 -4.10 4.04 8.70
CA THR A 41 -3.11 4.36 9.74
C THR A 41 -1.89 5.07 9.15
N LEU A 42 -1.45 4.70 7.95
CA LEU A 42 -0.37 5.38 7.24
C LEU A 42 -0.77 6.80 6.80
N LEU A 43 -2.01 6.97 6.32
CA LEU A 43 -2.52 8.26 5.88
C LEU A 43 -2.73 9.25 7.02
N ALA A 44 -3.00 8.76 8.23
CA ALA A 44 -3.17 9.58 9.43
C ALA A 44 -1.85 10.19 9.96
N GLN A 45 -0.69 9.69 9.52
CA GLN A 45 0.62 10.22 9.95
C GLN A 45 1.01 11.44 9.13
N ASP A 46 1.70 12.41 9.76
CA ASP A 46 2.26 13.57 9.07
C ASP A 46 3.32 13.19 8.02
N ALA A 47 3.31 13.89 6.90
CA ALA A 47 4.28 13.71 5.82
C ALA A 47 5.49 14.64 6.02
N PRO A 48 6.68 14.29 5.49
CA PRO A 48 6.93 13.17 4.58
C PRO A 48 7.21 11.83 5.29
N LEU A 49 6.71 10.74 4.72
CA LEU A 49 6.96 9.38 5.20
C LEU A 49 7.89 8.61 4.24
N LYS A 50 8.76 7.77 4.81
CA LYS A 50 9.50 6.79 4.01
C LYS A 50 8.50 5.85 3.32
N PRO A 51 8.77 5.42 2.08
CA PRO A 51 7.87 4.50 1.41
C PRO A 51 7.68 3.21 2.20
N VAL A 52 6.42 2.82 2.40
CA VAL A 52 6.05 1.64 3.18
C VAL A 52 5.68 0.50 2.23
N LYS A 53 6.22 -0.68 2.50
CA LYS A 53 5.84 -1.93 1.81
C LYS A 53 4.84 -2.66 2.69
N LEU A 54 3.59 -2.75 2.25
CA LEU A 54 2.61 -3.60 2.90
C LEU A 54 2.84 -5.05 2.44
N ASN A 55 2.85 -5.97 3.39
CA ASN A 55 2.87 -7.41 3.10
C ASN A 55 1.50 -7.96 3.44
N GLU A 56 0.63 -8.04 2.44
CA GLU A 56 -0.77 -8.39 2.63
C GLU A 56 -0.98 -9.90 2.79
N MET A 57 0.06 -10.72 2.61
CA MET A 57 -0.03 -12.18 2.74
C MET A 57 -0.29 -12.59 4.19
N LYS A 58 -1.11 -13.63 4.40
CA LYS A 58 -1.30 -14.24 5.72
C LYS A 58 0.09 -14.64 6.29
N PRO A 59 0.39 -14.33 7.56
CA PRO A 59 1.46 -15.03 8.25
C PRO A 59 1.12 -16.53 8.25
N LYS A 60 2.12 -17.35 7.93
CA LYS A 60 2.00 -18.81 7.85
C LYS A 60 1.69 -19.41 9.20
#